data_AF-A0A7C6JCJ8-F1
#
_entry.id   AF-A0A7C6JCJ8-F1
#
_cell.length_a   1.000
_cell.length_b   1.000
_cell.length_c   1.000
_cell.angle_alpha   90.00
_cell.angle_beta   90.00
_cell.angle_gamma   90.00
#
_symmetry.space_group_name_H-M   'P 1'
#
loop_
_entity.id
_entity.type
_entity.pdbx_description
1 polymer ?
#
loop_
_entity_poly.entity_id
_entity_poly.type
_entity_poly.pdbx_seq_one_letter_code
_entity_poly.pdbx_strand_id
1 'polypeptide(L)'
;MDLFDVAIKMEMEGARFYRELASKTSSEGIKRIFTMLAEDEERHRKTFEAMQRGATLPPLEGVAEVTKAIKIFKDLEKSEFLSVERHLVLYQYALEIEQKSIEFYQEELKTMTNEHQKEALEKIIGEEKEHYNLIDDIMIMVENPERWVEDAEFGIRNEY
;
A
#
# COMPACT_ATOMS: atom_id res chain seq x y z
N MET A 1 6.45 -16.26 -18.02
CA MET A 1 7.19 -15.52 -16.96
C MET A 1 6.86 -16.24 -15.67
N ASP A 2 7.83 -16.50 -14.81
CA ASP A 2 7.54 -17.08 -13.48
C ASP A 2 6.77 -16.04 -12.67
N LEU A 3 5.67 -16.45 -12.02
CA LEU A 3 4.84 -15.60 -11.15
C LEU A 3 5.70 -14.77 -10.21
N PHE A 4 6.65 -15.43 -9.55
CA PHE A 4 7.49 -14.82 -8.55
C PHE A 4 8.39 -13.73 -9.12
N ASP A 5 8.92 -13.90 -10.33
CA ASP A 5 9.73 -12.87 -10.99
C ASP A 5 8.91 -11.60 -11.27
N VAL A 6 7.63 -11.79 -11.64
CA VAL A 6 6.70 -10.67 -11.87
C VAL A 6 6.42 -9.95 -10.55
N ALA A 7 6.02 -10.70 -9.52
CA ALA A 7 5.69 -10.18 -8.20
C ALA A 7 6.88 -9.42 -7.59
N ILE A 8 8.07 -10.05 -7.54
CA ILE A 8 9.30 -9.42 -7.03
C ILE A 8 9.57 -8.10 -7.73
N LYS A 9 9.39 -8.04 -9.06
CA LYS A 9 9.60 -6.81 -9.82
C LYS A 9 8.56 -5.74 -9.46
N MET A 10 7.28 -6.10 -9.35
CA MET A 10 6.21 -5.20 -8.96
C MET A 10 6.49 -4.60 -7.58
N GLU A 11 6.86 -5.43 -6.60
CA GLU A 11 7.24 -5.00 -5.25
C GLU A 11 8.45 -4.06 -5.25
N MET A 12 9.48 -4.36 -6.05
CA MET A 12 10.65 -3.48 -6.18
C MET A 12 10.28 -2.10 -6.74
N GLU A 13 9.42 -2.07 -7.75
CA GLU A 13 8.96 -0.84 -8.40
C GLU A 13 8.08 -0.02 -7.45
N GLY A 14 7.15 -0.67 -6.72
CA GLY A 14 6.33 -0.06 -5.67
C GLY A 14 7.17 0.53 -4.54
N ALA A 15 8.09 -0.27 -3.97
CA ALA A 15 9.00 0.18 -2.91
C ALA A 15 9.83 1.40 -3.33
N ARG A 16 10.31 1.41 -4.58
CA ARG A 16 11.05 2.55 -5.12
C ARG A 16 10.14 3.76 -5.26
N PHE A 17 8.94 3.59 -5.81
CA PHE A 17 8.00 4.67 -6.04
C PHE A 17 7.57 5.34 -4.73
N TYR A 18 7.28 4.56 -3.68
CA TYR A 18 6.95 5.11 -2.37
C TYR A 18 8.11 5.88 -1.71
N ARG A 19 9.36 5.42 -1.88
CA ARG A 19 10.54 6.20 -1.44
C ARG A 19 10.65 7.53 -2.20
N GLU A 20 10.35 7.53 -3.50
CA GLU A 20 10.33 8.77 -4.29
C GLU A 20 9.21 9.71 -3.81
N LEU A 21 8.00 9.21 -3.52
CA LEU A 21 6.91 10.00 -2.94
C LEU A 21 7.28 10.58 -1.56
N ALA A 22 7.86 9.77 -0.68
CA ALA A 22 8.34 10.21 0.64
C ALA A 22 9.38 11.32 0.53
N SER A 23 10.22 11.31 -0.51
CA SER A 23 11.24 12.36 -0.74
C SER A 23 10.69 13.67 -1.28
N LYS A 24 9.50 13.66 -1.89
CA LYS A 24 8.88 14.80 -2.56
C LYS A 24 7.88 15.56 -1.68
N THR A 25 7.40 14.95 -0.60
CA THR A 25 6.47 15.59 0.32
C THR A 25 7.21 16.40 1.39
N SER A 26 6.62 17.54 1.76
CA SER A 26 7.06 18.42 2.85
C SER A 26 6.43 18.06 4.19
N SER A 27 5.34 17.29 4.21
CA SER A 27 4.69 16.80 5.42
C SER A 27 5.46 15.63 6.00
N GLU A 28 5.95 15.77 7.23
CA GLU A 28 6.65 14.70 7.94
C GLU A 28 5.71 13.52 8.23
N GLY A 29 4.43 13.78 8.45
CA GLY A 29 3.40 12.74 8.60
C GLY A 29 3.23 11.87 7.35
N ILE A 30 3.00 12.50 6.20
CA ILE A 30 2.82 11.80 4.92
C ILE A 30 4.11 11.11 4.47
N LYS A 31 5.26 11.77 4.71
CA LYS A 31 6.58 11.17 4.46
C LYS A 31 6.76 9.88 5.24
N ARG A 32 6.37 9.86 6.51
CA ARG A 32 6.44 8.67 7.35
C ARG A 32 5.54 7.56 6.81
N ILE A 33 4.31 7.88 6.41
CA ILE A 33 3.39 6.91 5.81
C ILE A 33 4.01 6.26 4.56
N PHE A 34 4.48 7.06 3.60
CA PHE A 34 5.10 6.52 2.39
C PHE A 34 6.40 5.75 2.65
N THR A 35 7.15 6.13 3.69
CA THR A 35 8.31 5.34 4.11
C THR A 35 7.90 3.96 4.61
N MET A 36 6.82 3.88 5.38
CA MET A 36 6.29 2.60 5.87
C MET A 36 5.74 1.72 4.74
N LEU A 37 5.00 2.29 3.79
CA LEU A 37 4.57 1.55 2.59
C LEU A 37 5.77 0.98 1.81
N ALA A 38 6.82 1.77 1.62
CA ALA A 38 8.03 1.27 0.96
C ALA A 38 8.77 0.14 1.71
N GLU A 39 8.65 0.10 3.03
CA GLU A 39 9.19 -0.98 3.87
C GLU A 39 8.32 -2.24 3.78
N ASP A 40 7.01 -2.07 3.65
CA ASP A 40 6.04 -3.13 3.45
C ASP A 40 6.26 -3.83 2.10
N GLU A 41 6.43 -3.09 1.00
CA GLU A 41 6.74 -3.69 -0.31
C GLU A 41 8.09 -4.45 -0.30
N GLU A 42 9.09 -3.95 0.43
CA GLU A 42 10.37 -4.64 0.57
C GLU A 42 10.21 -5.96 1.37
N ARG A 43 9.25 -6.03 2.30
CA ARG A 43 8.90 -7.27 2.99
C ARG A 43 8.14 -8.22 2.06
N HIS A 44 7.19 -7.73 1.28
CA HIS A 44 6.46 -8.53 0.28
C HIS A 44 7.45 -9.16 -0.70
N ARG A 45 8.37 -8.35 -1.24
CA ARG A 45 9.47 -8.80 -2.11
C ARG A 45 10.25 -9.97 -1.51
N LYS A 46 10.70 -9.84 -0.26
CA LYS A 46 11.44 -10.90 0.46
C LYS A 46 10.60 -12.16 0.66
N THR A 47 9.30 -12.00 0.86
CA THR A 47 8.36 -13.12 0.98
C THR A 47 8.24 -13.86 -0.34
N PHE A 48 8.07 -13.15 -1.47
CA PHE A 48 8.08 -13.76 -2.80
C PHE A 48 9.42 -14.45 -3.14
N GLU A 49 10.56 -13.84 -2.78
CA GLU A 49 11.88 -14.49 -2.94
C GLU A 49 12.03 -15.76 -2.10
N ALA A 50 11.43 -15.79 -0.90
CA ALA A 50 11.42 -16.99 -0.05
C ALA A 50 10.53 -18.08 -0.64
N MET A 51 9.33 -17.71 -1.12
CA MET A 51 8.41 -18.62 -1.81
C MET A 51 9.04 -19.24 -3.04
N GLN A 52 9.70 -18.44 -3.89
CA GLN A 52 10.35 -18.88 -5.13
C GLN A 52 11.46 -19.91 -4.84
N ARG A 53 12.21 -19.72 -3.75
CA ARG A 53 13.29 -20.64 -3.34
C ARG A 53 12.81 -21.84 -2.54
N GLY A 54 11.52 -21.93 -2.22
CA GLY A 54 10.97 -22.94 -1.30
C GLY A 54 11.59 -22.86 0.11
N ALA A 55 12.02 -21.66 0.52
CA ALA A 55 12.62 -21.42 1.82
C ALA A 55 11.55 -21.20 2.89
N THR A 56 11.97 -21.18 4.16
CA THR A 56 11.10 -20.75 5.27
C THR A 56 10.63 -19.31 5.02
N LEU A 57 9.32 -19.10 5.08
CA LEU A 57 8.73 -17.78 4.90
C LEU A 57 9.11 -16.88 6.08
N PRO A 58 9.41 -15.59 5.82
CA PRO A 58 9.62 -14.63 6.90
C PRO A 58 8.36 -14.52 7.77
N PRO A 59 8.50 -14.08 9.03
CA PRO A 59 7.35 -13.80 9.90
C PRO A 59 6.35 -12.89 9.19
N LEU A 60 5.09 -13.32 9.18
CA LEU A 60 3.97 -12.57 8.61
C LEU A 60 3.59 -11.42 9.57
N GLU A 61 4.47 -10.45 9.79
CA GLU A 61 4.25 -9.32 10.71
C GLU A 61 3.55 -8.12 10.03
N GLY A 62 3.37 -8.15 8.71
CA GLY A 62 3.03 -6.99 7.89
C GLY A 62 1.74 -6.24 8.21
N VAL A 63 0.65 -6.95 8.54
CA VAL A 63 -0.63 -6.35 9.00
C VAL A 63 -0.44 -5.30 10.11
N ALA A 64 0.58 -5.44 10.97
CA ALA A 64 0.84 -4.48 12.03
C ALA A 64 1.41 -3.14 11.50
N GLU A 65 2.17 -3.15 10.40
CA GLU A 65 2.80 -1.94 9.85
C GLU A 65 1.80 -1.08 9.08
N VAL A 66 1.01 -1.66 8.17
CA VAL A 66 -0.08 -0.92 7.50
C VAL A 66 -1.09 -0.33 8.49
N THR A 67 -1.43 -1.08 9.56
CA THR A 67 -2.31 -0.58 10.63
C THR A 67 -1.72 0.65 11.34
N LYS A 68 -0.40 0.67 11.57
CA LYS A 68 0.29 1.84 12.13
C LYS A 68 0.29 3.00 11.16
N ALA A 69 0.48 2.77 9.86
CA ALA A 69 0.42 3.81 8.84
C ALA A 69 -0.97 4.46 8.79
N ILE A 70 -2.05 3.65 8.82
CA ILE A 70 -3.44 4.12 8.91
C ILE A 70 -3.66 4.93 10.19
N LYS A 71 -3.11 4.49 11.32
CA LYS A 71 -3.20 5.25 12.57
C LYS A 71 -2.50 6.61 12.46
N ILE A 72 -1.28 6.63 11.91
CA ILE A 72 -0.54 7.88 11.68
C ILE A 72 -1.38 8.82 10.83
N PHE A 73 -1.97 8.32 9.74
CA PHE A 73 -2.87 9.10 8.87
C PHE A 73 -4.04 9.73 9.63
N LYS A 74 -4.73 8.94 10.47
CA LYS A 74 -5.85 9.42 11.28
C LYS A 74 -5.45 10.48 12.31
N ASP A 75 -4.20 10.45 12.77
CA ASP A 75 -3.64 11.39 13.72
C ASP A 75 -3.05 12.65 13.04
N LEU A 76 -3.04 12.74 11.70
CA LEU A 76 -2.52 13.91 10.97
C LEU A 76 -3.45 15.12 11.10
N GLU A 77 -2.84 16.28 11.36
CA GLU A 77 -3.56 17.54 11.33
C GLU A 77 -3.80 18.03 9.89
N LYS A 78 -4.87 18.77 9.68
CA LYS A 78 -5.21 19.37 8.37
C LYS A 78 -4.08 20.22 7.77
N SER A 79 -3.30 20.89 8.62
CA SER A 79 -2.13 21.70 8.23
C SER A 79 -1.09 20.89 7.46
N GLU A 80 -0.93 19.61 7.76
CA GLU A 80 -0.03 18.70 7.06
C GLU A 80 -0.43 18.58 5.58
N PHE A 81 -1.73 18.43 5.29
CA PHE A 81 -2.25 18.28 3.92
C PHE A 81 -2.25 19.60 3.13
N LEU A 82 -2.44 20.74 3.80
CA LEU A 82 -2.36 22.06 3.16
C LEU A 82 -0.95 22.40 2.67
N SER A 83 0.07 21.81 3.31
CA SER A 83 1.48 22.04 2.99
C SER A 83 2.01 21.17 1.83
N VAL A 84 1.22 20.18 1.40
CA VAL A 84 1.62 19.17 0.40
C VAL A 84 1.33 19.69 -1.00
N GLU A 85 2.30 19.51 -1.90
CA GLU A 85 2.09 19.79 -3.31
C GLU A 85 1.06 18.82 -3.90
N ARG A 86 0.02 19.36 -4.56
CA ARG A 86 -1.09 18.59 -5.13
C ARG A 86 -0.68 17.87 -6.41
N HIS A 87 0.10 16.80 -6.27
CA HIS A 87 0.51 15.92 -7.36
C HIS A 87 -0.47 14.76 -7.57
N LEU A 88 -1.74 15.07 -7.83
CA LEU A 88 -2.83 14.06 -7.93
C LEU A 88 -2.51 12.91 -8.89
N VAL A 89 -1.80 13.19 -9.99
CA VAL A 89 -1.35 12.17 -10.96
C VAL A 89 -0.43 11.13 -10.32
N LEU A 90 0.41 11.51 -9.36
CA LEU A 90 1.30 10.57 -8.67
C LEU A 90 0.51 9.65 -7.72
N TYR A 91 -0.51 10.17 -7.04
CA TYR A 91 -1.39 9.36 -6.19
C TYR A 91 -2.26 8.42 -7.01
N GLN A 92 -2.80 8.88 -8.14
CA GLN A 92 -3.52 8.01 -9.10
C GLN A 92 -2.62 6.88 -9.61
N TYR A 93 -1.36 7.19 -9.91
CA TYR A 93 -0.41 6.18 -10.32
C TYR A 93 -0.07 5.19 -9.18
N ALA A 94 0.01 5.66 -7.93
CA ALA A 94 0.15 4.79 -6.76
C ALA A 94 -1.02 3.79 -6.66
N LEU A 95 -2.26 4.29 -6.77
CA LEU A 95 -3.47 3.45 -6.77
C LEU A 95 -3.46 2.42 -7.91
N GLU A 96 -2.99 2.82 -9.09
CA GLU A 96 -2.88 1.92 -10.24
C GLU A 96 -1.85 0.80 -10.00
N ILE A 97 -0.74 1.11 -9.32
CA ILE A 97 0.26 0.10 -8.92
C ILE A 97 -0.40 -0.92 -7.98
N GLU A 98 -1.04 -0.45 -6.90
CA GLU A 98 -1.69 -1.31 -5.92
C GLU A 98 -2.79 -2.17 -6.54
N GLN A 99 -3.66 -1.56 -7.34
CA GLN A 99 -4.73 -2.28 -8.01
C GLN A 99 -4.19 -3.40 -8.91
N LYS A 100 -3.14 -3.13 -9.69
CA LYS A 100 -2.51 -4.12 -10.55
C LYS A 100 -1.87 -5.25 -9.75
N SER A 101 -1.22 -4.95 -8.63
CA SER A 101 -0.66 -5.96 -7.70
C SER A 101 -1.77 -6.87 -7.18
N ILE A 102 -2.86 -6.28 -6.66
CA ILE A 102 -4.01 -7.01 -6.13
C ILE A 102 -4.61 -7.93 -7.19
N GLU A 103 -4.92 -7.41 -8.38
CA GLU A 103 -5.52 -8.17 -9.47
C GLU A 103 -4.62 -9.35 -9.88
N PHE A 104 -3.32 -9.09 -10.05
CA PHE A 104 -2.36 -10.11 -10.42
C PHE A 104 -2.27 -11.21 -9.35
N TYR A 105 -2.11 -10.85 -8.08
CA TYR A 105 -2.00 -11.81 -6.98
C TYR A 105 -3.29 -12.62 -6.78
N GLN A 106 -4.46 -12.01 -6.98
CA GLN A 106 -5.75 -12.71 -6.91
C GLN A 106 -5.91 -13.76 -8.01
N GLU A 107 -5.46 -13.49 -9.24
CA GLU A 107 -5.48 -14.50 -10.31
C GLU A 107 -4.55 -15.67 -10.01
N GLU A 108 -3.37 -15.37 -9.48
CA GLU A 108 -2.34 -16.36 -9.20
C GLU A 108 -2.71 -17.27 -8.02
N LEU A 109 -3.36 -16.70 -7.00
CA LEU A 109 -3.91 -17.44 -5.87
C LEU A 109 -4.86 -18.57 -6.30
N LYS A 110 -5.63 -18.40 -7.38
CA LYS A 110 -6.57 -19.42 -7.89
C LYS A 110 -5.88 -20.67 -8.43
N THR A 111 -4.63 -20.53 -8.86
CA THR A 111 -3.86 -21.62 -9.49
C THR A 111 -2.83 -22.23 -8.53
N MET A 112 -2.53 -21.55 -7.44
CA MET A 112 -1.59 -21.99 -6.42
C MET A 112 -2.13 -23.24 -5.70
N THR A 113 -1.26 -24.19 -5.37
CA THR A 113 -1.64 -25.48 -4.72
C THR A 113 -1.01 -25.67 -3.35
N ASN A 114 0.06 -24.95 -3.03
CA ASN A 114 0.73 -25.02 -1.74
C ASN A 114 0.00 -24.12 -0.73
N GLU A 115 -0.61 -24.72 0.29
CA GLU A 115 -1.39 -24.01 1.30
C GLU A 115 -0.60 -22.95 2.06
N HIS A 116 0.70 -23.17 2.34
CA HIS A 116 1.52 -22.16 3.03
C HIS A 116 1.81 -20.94 2.14
N GLN A 117 2.00 -21.17 0.84
CA GLN A 117 2.19 -20.07 -0.12
C GLN A 117 0.87 -19.33 -0.35
N LYS A 118 -0.27 -20.04 -0.38
CA LYS A 118 -1.59 -19.42 -0.45
C LYS A 118 -1.86 -18.50 0.73
N GLU A 119 -1.66 -18.98 1.96
CA GLU A 119 -1.91 -18.18 3.17
C GLU A 119 -1.06 -16.89 3.17
N ALA A 120 0.21 -17.00 2.77
CA ALA A 120 1.07 -15.83 2.68
C ALA A 120 0.68 -14.89 1.53
N LEU A 121 0.23 -15.41 0.38
CA LEU A 121 -0.26 -14.58 -0.73
C LEU A 121 -1.60 -13.89 -0.39
N GLU A 122 -2.53 -14.58 0.26
CA GLU A 122 -3.79 -14.01 0.77
C GLU A 122 -3.52 -12.84 1.73
N LYS A 123 -2.50 -13.00 2.59
CA LYS A 123 -2.09 -11.95 3.49
C LYS A 123 -1.54 -10.73 2.76
N ILE A 124 -0.63 -10.93 1.80
CA ILE A 124 -0.09 -9.84 0.97
C ILE A 124 -1.23 -9.12 0.25
N ILE A 125 -2.16 -9.84 -0.39
CA ILE A 125 -3.35 -9.24 -1.03
C ILE A 125 -4.16 -8.39 -0.05
N GLY A 126 -4.29 -8.82 1.21
CA GLY A 126 -4.93 -8.03 2.26
C GLY A 126 -4.18 -6.75 2.58
N GLU A 127 -2.85 -6.82 2.69
CA GLU A 127 -1.98 -5.66 2.93
C GLU A 127 -2.05 -4.65 1.77
N GLU A 128 -1.99 -5.10 0.50
CA GLU A 128 -2.11 -4.20 -0.67
C GLU A 128 -3.47 -3.50 -0.76
N LYS A 129 -4.56 -4.17 -0.35
CA LYS A 129 -5.89 -3.53 -0.29
C LYS A 129 -5.92 -2.40 0.73
N GLU A 130 -5.27 -2.59 1.87
CA GLU A 130 -5.14 -1.54 2.88
C GLU A 130 -4.21 -0.41 2.40
N HIS A 131 -3.15 -0.72 1.65
CA HIS A 131 -2.32 0.28 0.97
C HIS A 131 -3.14 1.12 0.00
N TYR A 132 -3.91 0.48 -0.90
CA TYR A 132 -4.80 1.14 -1.83
C TYR A 132 -5.76 2.10 -1.11
N ASN A 133 -6.47 1.60 -0.08
CA ASN A 133 -7.44 2.39 0.67
C ASN A 133 -6.78 3.60 1.35
N LEU A 134 -5.60 3.42 1.94
CA LEU A 134 -4.86 4.50 2.58
C LEU A 134 -4.42 5.57 1.58
N ILE A 135 -3.97 5.16 0.40
CA ILE A 135 -3.55 6.09 -0.66
C ILE A 135 -4.75 6.85 -1.22
N ASP A 136 -5.89 6.17 -1.39
CA ASP A 136 -7.15 6.79 -1.84
C ASP A 136 -7.60 7.87 -0.84
N ASP A 137 -7.57 7.54 0.45
CA ASP A 137 -7.87 8.49 1.52
C ASP A 137 -6.91 9.69 1.52
N ILE A 138 -5.60 9.46 1.34
CA ILE A 138 -4.61 10.55 1.24
C ILE A 138 -4.87 11.41 0.00
N MET A 139 -5.19 10.80 -1.15
CA MET A 139 -5.49 11.53 -2.39
C MET A 139 -6.69 12.44 -2.19
N ILE A 140 -7.77 11.93 -1.56
CA ILE A 140 -8.96 12.72 -1.21
C ILE A 140 -8.60 13.90 -0.31
N MET A 141 -7.75 13.69 0.72
CA MET A 141 -7.30 14.79 1.59
C MET A 141 -6.50 15.84 0.85
N VAL A 142 -5.60 15.43 -0.04
CA VAL A 142 -4.75 16.34 -0.80
C VAL A 142 -5.56 17.12 -1.83
N GLU A 143 -6.59 16.51 -2.42
CA GLU A 143 -7.48 17.16 -3.38
C GLU A 143 -8.42 18.16 -2.70
N ASN A 144 -9.05 17.78 -1.58
CA ASN A 144 -10.09 18.56 -0.91
C ASN A 144 -9.94 18.55 0.62
N PRO A 145 -8.89 19.18 1.19
CA PRO A 145 -8.58 19.12 2.63
C PRO A 145 -9.66 19.78 3.52
N GLU A 146 -10.51 20.63 2.95
CA GLU A 146 -11.63 21.26 3.66
C GLU A 146 -12.82 20.31 3.88
N ARG A 147 -13.01 19.32 3.01
CA ARG A 147 -14.25 18.52 2.93
C ARG A 147 -14.29 17.36 3.93
N TRP A 148 -13.14 16.81 4.31
CA TRP A 148 -13.07 15.68 5.22
C TRP A 148 -13.35 16.03 6.69
N VAL A 149 -13.10 17.27 7.11
CA VAL A 149 -13.40 17.70 8.49
C VAL A 149 -14.91 17.67 8.76
N GLU A 150 -15.75 17.75 7.73
CA GLU A 150 -17.20 17.61 7.84
C GLU A 150 -17.66 16.14 7.85
N ASP A 151 -16.88 15.21 7.29
CA ASP A 151 -17.20 13.77 7.16
C ASP A 151 -16.53 12.88 8.24
N ALA A 152 -15.91 13.46 9.27
CA ALA A 152 -15.35 12.71 10.40
C ALA A 152 -16.42 11.94 11.23
N GLU A 153 -17.71 12.10 10.90
CA GLU A 153 -18.76 11.18 11.30
C GLU A 153 -18.90 10.04 10.27
N PHE A 154 -18.19 8.94 10.52
CA PHE A 154 -18.31 7.66 9.81
C PHE A 154 -19.75 7.34 9.36
N GLY A 155 -19.99 7.23 8.05
CA GLY A 155 -21.28 6.74 7.57
C GLY A 155 -21.45 6.66 6.05
N ILE A 156 -21.12 5.48 5.49
CA ILE A 156 -21.60 4.95 4.20
C ILE A 156 -20.97 5.59 2.95
N ARG A 157 -19.98 4.91 2.37
CA ARG A 157 -19.62 5.07 0.96
C ARG A 157 -20.74 4.45 0.12
N ASN A 158 -21.46 5.24 -0.67
CA ASN A 158 -22.26 4.70 -1.76
C ASN A 158 -21.30 4.29 -2.88
N GLU A 159 -21.32 3.02 -3.24
CA GLU A 159 -20.72 2.50 -4.46
C GLU A 159 -21.43 3.15 -5.66
N TYR A 160 -20.65 3.66 -6.62
CA TYR A 160 -21.18 4.12 -7.91
C TYR A 160 -21.57 2.94 -8.79
#